data_AF-A0A7C0VZK6-F1
#
_entry.id   AF-A0A7C0VZK6-F1
#
_cell.length_a   1.000
_cell.length_b   1.000
_cell.length_c   1.000
_cell.angle_alpha   90.00
_cell.angle_beta   90.00
_cell.angle_gamma   90.00
#
_symmetry.space_group_name_H-M   'P 1'
#
loop_
_entity.id
_entity.type
_entity.pdbx_description
1 polymer ?
#
loop_
_entity_poly.entity_id
_entity_poly.type
_entity_poly.pdbx_seq_one_letter_code
_entity_poly.pdbx_strand_id
1 'polypeptide(L)'
;MPKLLLFLLLISKGEYKSPQKAVILSALIPGGGQFYTSHYIKGSIIAFGEIFSLSKAYFLYRDSKNYQENSSKRDSLMRESFSYAFWFLGIWFYSMLDAYVEAQLYNFDEKAKISISFKPDNETVLFGIQIPYERFR
;
A
#
# COMPACT_ATOMS: atom_id res chain seq x y z
N MET A 1 -22.15 10.65 -17.91
CA MET A 1 -20.94 10.54 -17.06
C MET A 1 -20.33 9.12 -16.94
N PRO A 2 -20.29 8.24 -17.97
CA PRO A 2 -19.58 6.95 -17.87
C PRO A 2 -18.13 6.96 -18.41
N LYS A 3 -17.69 8.02 -19.08
CA LYS A 3 -16.39 8.06 -19.79
C LYS A 3 -15.17 8.07 -18.85
N LEU A 4 -15.30 8.65 -17.65
CA LEU A 4 -14.24 8.67 -16.64
C LEU A 4 -13.97 7.28 -16.04
N LEU A 5 -15.01 6.46 -15.86
CA LEU A 5 -14.87 5.09 -15.37
C LEU A 5 -14.15 4.20 -16.41
N LEU A 6 -14.48 4.38 -17.69
CA LEU A 6 -13.85 3.67 -18.80
C LEU A 6 -12.38 4.09 -18.99
N PHE A 7 -12.07 5.38 -18.77
CA PHE A 7 -10.70 5.90 -18.79
C PHE A 7 -9.86 5.33 -17.63
N LEU A 8 -10.44 5.21 -16.42
CA LEU A 8 -9.78 4.55 -15.28
C LEU A 8 -9.51 3.07 -15.56
N LEU A 9 -10.45 2.38 -16.22
CA LEU A 9 -10.32 0.97 -16.60
C LEU A 9 -9.25 0.74 -17.69
N LEU A 10 -9.03 1.73 -18.56
CA LEU A 10 -8.00 1.70 -19.61
C LEU A 10 -6.59 1.90 -19.04
N ILE A 11 -6.44 2.68 -17.96
CA ILE A 11 -5.16 2.84 -17.24
C ILE A 11 -4.78 1.56 -16.47
N SER A 12 -5.75 0.68 -16.16
CA SER A 12 -5.53 -0.55 -15.41
C SER A 12 -4.79 -1.66 -16.18
N LYS A 13 -4.62 -1.54 -17.51
CA LYS A 13 -4.04 -2.61 -18.32
C LYS A 13 -2.52 -2.49 -18.44
N GLY A 14 -1.83 -3.14 -17.50
CA GLY A 14 -0.61 -3.91 -17.78
C GLY A 14 0.71 -3.15 -17.86
N GLU A 15 1.16 -2.56 -16.75
CA GLU A 15 2.57 -2.18 -16.60
C GLU A 15 3.23 -3.01 -15.49
N TYR A 16 4.44 -3.53 -15.77
CA TYR A 16 5.30 -4.22 -14.83
C TYR A 16 5.52 -3.36 -13.56
N LYS A 17 4.84 -3.72 -12.47
CA LYS A 17 4.94 -2.97 -11.21
C LYS A 17 6.17 -3.43 -10.42
N SER A 18 7.26 -2.67 -10.51
CA SER A 18 8.45 -2.89 -9.69
C SER A 18 8.12 -2.72 -8.19
N PRO A 19 8.34 -3.72 -7.32
CA PRO A 19 8.07 -3.66 -5.88
C PRO A 19 8.87 -2.56 -5.17
N GLN A 20 10.10 -2.32 -5.63
CA GLN A 20 10.96 -1.29 -5.05
C GLN A 20 10.39 0.11 -5.27
N LYS A 21 9.75 0.37 -6.42
CA LYS A 21 9.09 1.64 -6.70
C LYS A 21 7.84 1.83 -5.85
N ALA A 22 7.06 0.76 -5.61
CA ALA A 22 5.88 0.80 -4.74
C ALA A 22 6.26 1.20 -3.30
N VAL A 23 7.33 0.59 -2.77
CA VAL A 23 7.83 0.87 -1.42
C VAL A 23 8.40 2.29 -1.31
N ILE A 24 9.23 2.72 -2.27
CA ILE A 24 9.77 4.08 -2.28
C ILE A 24 8.64 5.11 -2.38
N LEU A 25 7.60 4.84 -3.17
CA LEU A 25 6.46 5.74 -3.30
C LEU A 25 5.59 5.78 -2.03
N SER A 26 5.35 4.64 -1.35
CA SER A 26 4.73 4.61 -0.02
C SER A 26 5.56 5.34 1.04
N ALA A 27 6.89 5.27 0.95
CA ALA A 27 7.77 5.94 1.90
C ALA A 27 7.73 7.47 1.74
N LEU A 28 7.57 7.96 0.51
CA LEU A 28 7.60 9.39 0.20
C LEU A 28 6.22 10.05 0.27
N ILE A 29 5.16 9.33 -0.10
CA ILE A 29 3.80 9.88 -0.20
C ILE A 29 2.85 9.02 0.63
N PRO A 30 2.03 9.63 1.51
CA PRO A 30 0.97 8.92 2.23
C PRO A 30 0.07 8.12 1.29
N GLY A 31 -0.08 6.82 1.54
CA GLY A 31 -0.82 5.89 0.67
C GLY A 31 -0.20 5.64 -0.71
N GLY A 32 1.01 6.14 -1.01
CA GLY A 32 1.61 6.15 -2.35
C GLY A 32 1.76 4.78 -3.00
N GLY A 33 2.16 3.75 -2.25
CA GLY A 33 2.29 2.39 -2.79
C GLY A 33 0.96 1.77 -3.16
N GLN A 34 -0.14 2.15 -2.51
CA GLN A 34 -1.48 1.65 -2.85
C GLN A 34 -2.05 2.30 -4.12
N PHE A 35 -1.71 3.56 -4.37
CA PHE A 35 -1.98 4.20 -5.66
C PHE A 35 -1.17 3.54 -6.79
N TYR A 36 0.07 3.13 -6.51
CA TYR A 36 0.90 2.39 -7.46
C TYR A 36 0.38 0.98 -7.73
N THR A 37 -0.12 0.26 -6.73
CA THR A 37 -0.76 -1.07 -6.91
C THR A 37 -2.18 -1.00 -7.49
N SER A 38 -2.71 0.21 -7.80
CA SER A 38 -4.06 0.46 -8.32
C SER A 38 -5.20 0.16 -7.32
N HIS A 39 -4.88 0.01 -6.04
CA HIS A 39 -5.85 -0.14 -4.96
C HIS A 39 -6.27 1.23 -4.38
N TYR A 40 -6.96 2.03 -5.19
CA TYR A 40 -7.30 3.43 -4.86
C TYR A 40 -8.11 3.61 -3.58
N ILE A 41 -9.07 2.71 -3.31
CA ILE A 41 -9.92 2.81 -2.11
C ILE A 41 -9.08 2.54 -0.85
N LYS A 42 -8.26 1.47 -0.86
CA LYS A 42 -7.35 1.17 0.25
C LYS A 42 -6.35 2.30 0.47
N GLY A 43 -5.74 2.79 -0.62
CA GLY A 43 -4.80 3.91 -0.57
C GLY A 43 -5.41 5.18 0.01
N SER A 44 -6.67 5.48 -0.32
CA SER A 44 -7.37 6.65 0.22
C SER A 44 -7.62 6.52 1.73
N ILE A 45 -8.03 5.33 2.20
CA ILE A 45 -8.25 5.08 3.64
C ILE A 45 -6.94 5.19 4.42
N ILE A 46 -5.87 4.59 3.91
CA ILE A 46 -4.54 4.63 4.53
C ILE A 46 -4.00 6.06 4.58
N ALA A 47 -4.03 6.77 3.44
CA ALA A 47 -3.59 8.16 3.37
C ALA A 47 -4.38 9.06 4.33
N PHE A 48 -5.70 8.84 4.45
CA PHE A 48 -6.51 9.55 5.43
C PHE A 48 -6.04 9.28 6.87
N GLY A 49 -5.79 8.01 7.22
CA GLY A 49 -5.28 7.63 8.54
C GLY A 49 -3.91 8.23 8.86
N GLU A 50 -3.00 8.23 7.88
CA GLU A 50 -1.66 8.84 7.99
C GLU A 50 -1.76 10.36 8.19
N ILE A 51 -2.49 11.05 7.31
CA ILE A 51 -2.67 12.52 7.38
C ILE A 51 -3.35 12.92 8.68
N PHE A 52 -4.39 12.20 9.09
CA PHE A 52 -5.12 12.48 10.33
C PHE A 52 -4.21 12.33 11.56
N SER A 53 -3.50 11.21 11.66
CA SER A 53 -2.61 10.91 12.79
C SER A 53 -1.45 11.91 12.87
N LEU A 54 -0.83 12.23 11.73
CA LEU A 54 0.24 13.23 11.65
C LEU A 54 -0.26 14.63 12.01
N SER A 55 -1.44 15.02 11.51
CA SER A 55 -2.05 16.31 11.83
C SER A 55 -2.32 16.43 13.33
N LYS A 56 -2.92 15.40 13.94
CA LYS A 56 -3.19 15.37 15.38
C LYS A 56 -1.91 15.45 16.20
N ALA A 57 -0.88 14.68 15.84
CA ALA A 57 0.43 14.75 16.48
C ALA A 57 1.00 16.17 16.42
N TYR A 58 1.01 16.80 15.23
CA TYR A 58 1.52 18.15 15.05
C TYR A 58 0.74 19.20 15.87
N PHE A 59 -0.59 19.18 15.79
CA PHE A 59 -1.43 20.15 16.49
C PHE A 59 -1.33 20.02 18.01
N LEU A 60 -1.32 18.79 18.55
CA LEU A 60 -1.19 18.56 19.99
C LEU A 60 0.19 18.93 20.50
N TYR A 61 1.25 18.63 19.74
CA TYR A 61 2.60 19.08 20.07
C TYR A 61 2.68 20.61 20.10
N ARG A 62 2.13 21.28 19.08
CA ARG A 62 2.09 22.75 19.02
C ARG A 62 1.29 23.33 20.18
N ASP A 63 0.14 22.76 20.48
CA ASP A 63 -0.73 23.21 21.56
C ASP A 63 -0.06 23.05 22.93
N SER A 64 0.68 21.96 23.13
CA SER A 64 1.44 21.75 24.38
C SER A 64 2.42 22.87 24.70
N LYS A 65 2.98 23.55 23.69
CA LYS A 65 3.90 24.68 23.88
C LYS A 65 3.20 25.92 24.44
N ASN A 66 1.90 26.07 24.21
CA ASN A 66 1.11 27.18 24.75
C ASN A 66 0.83 27.02 26.26
N TYR A 67 0.92 25.81 26.80
CA TYR A 67 0.68 25.51 28.21
C TYR A 67 1.98 25.38 29.01
N GLN A 68 3.01 26.17 28.69
CA GLN A 68 4.34 26.03 29.26
C GLN A 68 4.37 26.19 30.79
N GLU A 69 3.52 27.06 31.34
CA GLU A 69 3.36 27.29 32.78
C GLU A 69 2.56 26.18 33.49
N ASN A 70 1.68 25.47 32.77
CA ASN A 70 0.90 24.36 33.32
C ASN A 70 1.52 23.02 32.93
N SER A 71 2.48 22.55 33.74
CA SER A 71 3.21 21.30 33.52
C SER A 71 2.28 20.10 33.32
N SER A 72 1.22 19.97 34.12
CA SER A 72 0.28 18.86 34.03
C SER A 72 -0.47 18.81 32.68
N LYS A 73 -0.93 19.96 32.19
CA LYS A 73 -1.66 20.06 30.92
C LYS A 73 -0.72 19.85 29.73
N ARG A 74 0.45 20.49 29.75
CA ARG A 74 1.50 20.28 28.74
C ARG A 74 1.86 18.81 28.61
N ASP A 75 2.13 18.14 29.73
CA ASP A 75 2.56 16.74 29.72
C ASP A 75 1.45 15.80 29.20
N SER A 76 0.18 16.11 29.48
CA SER A 76 -0.96 15.37 28.89
C SER A 76 -1.03 15.52 27.37
N LEU A 77 -0.90 16.74 26.85
CA LEU A 77 -0.92 17.02 25.41
C LEU A 77 0.28 16.41 24.69
N MET A 78 1.46 16.44 25.30
CA MET A 78 2.64 15.78 24.76
C MET A 78 2.47 14.26 24.69
N ARG A 79 1.92 13.62 25.72
CA ARG A 79 1.63 12.18 25.70
C ARG A 79 0.65 11.82 24.58
N GLU A 80 -0.43 12.58 24.42
CA GLU A 80 -1.37 12.37 23.32
C GLU A 80 -0.70 12.57 21.95
N SER A 81 0.09 13.64 21.80
CA SER A 81 0.86 13.89 20.59
C SER A 81 1.77 12.71 20.22
N PHE A 82 2.51 12.16 21.20
CA PHE A 82 3.37 11.00 20.98
C PHE A 82 2.56 9.75 20.62
N SER A 83 1.39 9.55 21.23
CA SER A 83 0.50 8.45 20.87
C SER A 83 0.04 8.54 19.41
N TYR A 84 -0.40 9.72 18.95
CA TYR A 84 -0.76 9.93 17.54
C TYR A 84 0.43 9.78 16.59
N ALA A 85 1.63 10.23 16.98
CA ALA A 85 2.84 10.01 16.20
C ALA A 85 3.17 8.51 16.09
N PHE A 86 2.98 7.74 17.15
CA PHE A 86 3.16 6.30 17.13
C PHE A 86 2.14 5.60 16.24
N TRP A 87 0.87 5.99 16.30
CA TRP A 87 -0.16 5.50 15.38
C TRP A 87 0.16 5.84 13.92
N PHE A 88 0.64 7.05 13.65
CA PHE A 88 1.11 7.43 12.32
C PHE A 88 2.22 6.49 11.83
N LEU A 89 3.26 6.26 12.65
CA LEU A 89 4.35 5.36 12.30
C LEU A 89 3.86 3.92 12.05
N GLY A 90 2.92 3.44 12.86
CA GLY A 90 2.33 2.11 12.70
C GLY A 90 1.56 1.97 11.37
N ILE A 91 0.72 2.95 11.04
CA ILE A 91 -0.04 2.96 9.77
C ILE A 91 0.91 3.07 8.58
N TRP A 92 1.91 3.95 8.68
CA TRP A 92 2.92 4.16 7.64
C TRP A 92 3.72 2.89 7.36
N PHE A 93 4.20 2.22 8.41
CA PHE A 93 4.94 0.97 8.28
C PHE A 93 4.06 -0.16 7.74
N TYR A 94 2.82 -0.28 8.22
CA TYR A 94 1.85 -1.25 7.71
C TYR A 94 1.57 -1.05 6.21
N SER A 95 1.37 0.20 5.78
CA SER A 95 1.17 0.60 4.38
C SER A 95 2.34 0.17 3.49
N MET A 96 3.57 0.35 3.96
CA MET A 96 4.76 -0.09 3.24
C MET A 96 4.84 -1.62 3.10
N LEU A 97 4.55 -2.36 4.17
CA LEU A 97 4.56 -3.83 4.15
C LEU A 97 3.47 -4.40 3.24
N ASP A 98 2.25 -3.88 3.34
CA ASP A 98 1.12 -4.32 2.52
C ASP A 98 1.40 -4.08 1.03
N ALA A 99 1.89 -2.88 0.67
CA ALA A 99 2.26 -2.57 -0.71
C ALA A 99 3.45 -3.42 -1.21
N TYR A 100 4.41 -3.74 -0.35
CA TYR A 100 5.54 -4.63 -0.71
C TYR A 100 5.06 -6.05 -1.01
N VAL A 101 4.24 -6.62 -0.12
CA VAL A 101 3.68 -7.97 -0.30
C VAL A 101 2.78 -8.03 -1.53
N GLU A 102 1.89 -7.04 -1.72
CA GLU A 102 1.02 -6.96 -2.90
C GLU A 102 1.83 -6.86 -4.20
N ALA A 103 2.85 -6.00 -4.26
CA ALA A 103 3.68 -5.85 -5.45
C ALA A 103 4.49 -7.12 -5.74
N GLN A 104 4.95 -7.83 -4.70
CA GLN A 104 5.65 -9.10 -4.85
C GLN A 104 4.71 -10.18 -5.40
N LEU A 105 3.49 -10.29 -4.87
CA LEU A 105 2.46 -11.23 -5.36
C LEU A 105 2.05 -10.94 -6.80
N TYR A 106 1.91 -9.67 -7.19
CA TYR A 106 1.58 -9.29 -8.57
C TYR A 106 2.65 -9.77 -9.56
N ASN A 107 3.94 -9.66 -9.20
CA ASN A 107 5.04 -10.18 -10.01
C ASN A 107 5.06 -11.72 -10.06
N PHE A 108 4.58 -12.40 -9.01
CA PHE A 108 4.47 -13.87 -9.01
C PHE A 108 3.34 -14.34 -9.92
N ASP A 109 2.17 -13.71 -9.91
CA ASP A 109 1.01 -14.11 -10.73
C ASP A 109 1.25 -13.86 -12.23
N GLU A 110 1.93 -12.75 -12.57
CA GLU A 110 2.32 -12.46 -13.97
C GLU A 110 3.35 -13.48 -14.51
N LYS A 111 4.29 -13.92 -13.67
CA LYS A 111 5.30 -14.94 -14.03
C LYS A 111 4.70 -16.35 -14.04
N ALA A 112 3.78 -16.64 -13.13
CA ALA A 112 3.08 -17.90 -13.01
C ALA A 112 1.79 -17.87 -13.82
N LYS A 113 1.86 -17.50 -15.11
CA LYS A 113 0.70 -17.52 -16.00
C LYS A 113 0.21 -18.96 -16.12
N ILE A 114 -0.80 -19.32 -15.32
CA ILE A 114 -1.47 -20.62 -15.32
C ILE A 114 -2.24 -20.73 -16.65
N SER A 115 -1.57 -21.18 -17.71
CA SER A 115 -2.22 -21.57 -18.95
C SER A 115 -2.83 -22.95 -18.77
N ILE A 116 -4.16 -23.01 -18.60
CA ILE A 116 -4.93 -24.25 -18.72
C ILE A 116 -4.91 -24.64 -20.20
N SER A 117 -3.91 -25.43 -20.59
CA SER A 117 -3.79 -25.95 -21.95
C SER A 117 -4.65 -27.22 -22.07
N PHE A 118 -5.84 -27.08 -22.66
CA PHE A 118 -6.64 -28.22 -23.10
C PHE A 118 -5.97 -28.82 -24.34
N LYS A 119 -5.13 -29.86 -24.14
CA LYS A 119 -4.67 -30.70 -25.22
C LYS A 119 -5.49 -32.00 -25.15
N PRO A 120 -6.47 -32.23 -26.05
CA PRO A 120 -7.19 -33.48 -26.08
C PRO A 120 -6.24 -34.50 -26.71
N ASP A 121 -5.52 -35.23 -25.86
CA ASP A 121 -4.93 -36.49 -26.24
C ASP A 121 -5.63 -37.59 -25.45
N ASN A 122 -5.91 -38.66 -26.16
CA ASN A 122 -6.90 -39.66 -25.85
C ASN A 122 -6.55 -40.27 -24.48
N GLU A 123 -7.44 -40.04 -23.51
CA GLU A 123 -7.51 -40.70 -22.19
C GLU A 123 -6.83 -40.05 -20.97
N THR A 124 -6.21 -38.86 -21.03
CA THR A 124 -5.84 -38.13 -19.79
C THR A 124 -5.99 -36.62 -19.86
N VAL A 125 -6.74 -36.04 -18.90
CA VAL A 125 -6.76 -34.58 -18.68
C VAL A 125 -5.56 -34.23 -17.81
N LEU A 126 -4.48 -33.75 -18.42
CA LEU A 126 -3.28 -33.30 -17.72
C LEU A 126 -3.49 -31.89 -17.12
N PHE A 127 -3.71 -31.83 -15.80
CA PHE A 127 -3.64 -30.59 -15.04
C PHE A 127 -2.18 -30.27 -14.70
N GLY A 128 -1.50 -29.51 -15.55
CA GLY A 128 -0.12 -29.06 -15.31
C GLY A 128 -0.06 -27.57 -14.97
N ILE A 129 0.62 -27.22 -13.88
CA ILE A 129 1.06 -25.83 -13.65
C ILE A 129 2.36 -25.65 -14.45
N GLN A 130 2.32 -24.83 -15.50
CA GLN A 130 3.51 -24.54 -16.31
C GLN A 130 4.28 -23.38 -15.64
N ILE A 131 5.34 -23.70 -14.90
CA ILE A 131 6.25 -22.69 -14.34
C ILE A 131 7.37 -22.45 -15.36
N PRO A 132 7.45 -21.27 -16.00
CA PRO A 132 8.58 -20.96 -16.88
C PRO A 132 9.88 -20.90 -16.06
N TYR A 133 10.80 -21.83 -16.33
CA TYR A 133 12.10 -21.97 -15.65
C TYR A 133 13.14 -20.94 -16.12
N GLU A 134 12.72 -19.73 -16.50
CA GLU A 134 13.66 -18.67 -16.85
C GLU A 134 13.95 -17.84 -15.59
N ARG A 135 15.19 -18.01 -15.10
CA ARG A 135 15.91 -17.13 -14.16
C ARG A 135 15.99 -17.59 -12.69
N PHE A 136 16.52 -18.80 -12.47
CA PHE A 136 17.49 -19.02 -11.39
C PHE A 136 18.90 -18.74 -11.92
N ARG A 137 19.25 -17.46 -12.03
CA ARG A 137 20.64 -17.01 -12.05
C ARG A 137 20.72 -15.60 -11.49
#